data_AF-A0A7Y8MCG8-F1
#
_entry.id   AF-A0A7Y8MCG8-F1
#
_cell.length_a   1.000
_cell.length_b   1.000
_cell.length_c   1.000
_cell.angle_alpha   90.00
_cell.angle_beta   90.00
_cell.angle_gamma   90.00
#
_symmetry.space_group_name_H-M   'P 1'
#
loop_
_entity.id
_entity.type
_entity.pdbx_description
1 polymer ?
#
loop_
_entity_poly.entity_id
_entity_poly.type
_entity_poly.pdbx_seq_one_letter_code
_entity_poly.pdbx_strand_id
1 'polypeptide(L)' 'GALISSHRAFGPPGLAGGQAGCPGAGWITSPDGTVRPLAANAALSLGPGDVICIRTPGGGGFGPPQEAG' A
#
# COMPACT_ATOMS: atom_id res chain seq x y z
N GLY A 1 3.70 17.82 6.85
CA GLY A 1 2.67 16.97 7.51
C GLY A 1 3.23 15.59 7.78
N ALA A 2 2.47 14.68 8.42
CA ALA A 2 2.90 13.29 8.65
C ALA A 2 1.80 12.31 8.19
N LEU A 3 2.19 11.19 7.60
CA LEU A 3 1.31 10.08 7.21
C LEU A 3 1.74 8.82 7.96
N ILE A 4 0.77 8.18 8.63
CA ILE A 4 0.96 6.92 9.35
C ILE A 4 0.15 5.85 8.62
N SER A 5 0.80 4.77 8.21
CA SER A 5 0.09 3.62 7.63
C SER A 5 0.85 2.32 7.83
N SER A 6 0.14 1.31 8.30
CA SER A 6 0.64 -0.06 8.49
C SER A 6 0.44 -0.90 7.22
N HIS A 7 0.93 -2.15 7.23
CA HIS A 7 0.76 -3.14 6.16
C HIS A 7 1.34 -2.77 4.78
N ARG A 8 2.40 -1.96 4.73
CA ARG A 8 3.14 -1.69 3.48
C ARG A 8 4.28 -2.67 3.19
N ALA A 9 4.86 -3.26 4.24
CA ALA A 9 5.89 -4.28 4.12
C ALA A 9 5.28 -5.68 3.95
N PHE A 10 4.20 -5.96 4.70
CA PHE A 10 3.50 -7.24 4.69
C PHE A 10 1.99 -6.98 4.69
N GLY A 11 1.27 -7.67 3.81
CA GLY A 11 -0.18 -7.57 3.78
C GLY A 11 -0.84 -8.28 4.96
N PRO A 12 -2.15 -8.08 5.18
CA PRO A 12 -2.92 -8.82 6.16
C PRO A 12 -2.78 -10.34 5.98
N PRO A 13 -2.60 -11.12 7.06
CA PRO A 13 -2.45 -12.56 6.96
C PRO A 13 -3.76 -13.22 6.49
N GLY A 14 -3.62 -14.35 5.80
CA GLY A 14 -4.77 -15.22 5.51
C GLY A 14 -5.16 -16.10 6.71
N LEU A 15 -6.30 -16.76 6.58
CA LEU A 15 -6.87 -17.65 7.61
C LEU A 15 -7.09 -19.06 7.06
N ALA A 16 -6.99 -20.07 7.93
CA ALA A 16 -7.26 -21.48 7.60
C ALA A 16 -6.51 -22.01 6.35
N GLY A 17 -5.25 -21.61 6.18
CA GLY A 17 -4.43 -21.98 5.00
C GLY A 17 -4.49 -20.98 3.84
N GLY A 18 -5.22 -19.88 3.99
CA GLY A 18 -5.25 -18.79 3.02
C GLY A 18 -3.94 -18.01 2.92
N GLN A 19 -3.67 -17.50 1.72
CA GLN A 19 -2.50 -16.67 1.43
C GLN A 19 -2.67 -15.24 1.99
N ALA A 20 -1.55 -14.59 2.30
CA ALA A 20 -1.56 -13.18 2.73
C ALA A 20 -2.05 -12.26 1.61
N GLY A 21 -2.73 -11.18 1.99
CA GLY A 21 -3.18 -10.14 1.07
C GLY A 21 -2.00 -9.36 0.49
N CYS A 22 -2.23 -8.63 -0.61
CA CYS A 22 -1.23 -7.73 -1.15
C CYS A 22 -0.95 -6.57 -0.17
N PRO A 23 0.33 -6.19 0.04
CA PRO A 23 0.66 -5.00 0.82
C PRO A 23 0.05 -3.72 0.23
N GLY A 24 -0.19 -2.74 1.11
CA GLY A 24 -0.52 -1.38 0.68
C GLY A 24 0.69 -0.66 0.10
N ALA A 25 0.44 0.42 -0.65
CA ALA A 25 1.48 1.22 -1.28
C ALA A 25 1.09 2.69 -1.34
N GLY A 26 2.01 3.57 -1.73
CA GLY A 26 1.71 4.98 -1.90
C GLY A 26 2.91 5.79 -2.30
N TRP A 27 2.64 6.91 -2.93
CA TRP A 27 3.62 7.79 -3.55
C TRP A 27 3.03 9.19 -3.70
N ILE A 28 3.90 10.17 -3.94
CA ILE A 28 3.52 11.51 -4.35
C ILE A 28 3.89 11.66 -5.82
N THR A 29 2.98 12.22 -6.62
CA THR A 29 3.25 12.67 -7.99
C THR A 29 3.23 14.19 -8.02
N SER A 30 4.31 14.79 -8.51
CA SER A 30 4.41 16.24 -8.69
C SER A 30 3.84 16.68 -10.05
N PRO A 31 3.49 17.97 -10.23
CA PRO A 31 2.92 18.47 -11.49
C PRO A 31 3.81 18.26 -12.72
N ASP A 32 5.12 18.15 -12.53
CA ASP A 32 6.12 17.84 -13.56
C ASP A 32 6.20 16.34 -13.91
N GLY A 33 5.39 15.50 -13.24
CA GLY A 33 5.37 14.05 -13.41
C GLY A 33 6.31 13.27 -12.50
N THR A 34 7.12 13.93 -11.67
CA THR A 34 8.05 13.24 -10.76
C THR A 34 7.29 12.41 -9.74
N VAL A 35 7.65 11.13 -9.59
CA VAL A 35 7.03 10.20 -8.63
C VAL A 35 8.00 9.87 -7.49
N ARG A 36 7.54 10.06 -6.24
CA ARG A 36 8.31 9.80 -5.02
C ARG A 36 7.59 8.76 -4.16
N PRO A 37 8.16 7.57 -3.92
CA PRO A 37 7.53 6.56 -3.06
C PRO A 37 7.44 7.04 -1.60
N LEU A 38 6.38 6.65 -0.90
CA LEU A 38 6.19 6.95 0.51
C LEU A 38 6.55 5.75 1.38
N ALA A 39 7.37 5.99 2.39
CA ALA A 39 7.60 5.03 3.47
C ALA A 39 6.31 4.82 4.29
N ALA A 40 6.24 3.68 5.02
CA ALA A 40 5.09 3.32 5.86
C ALA A 40 4.67 4.43 6.82
N ASN A 41 5.67 5.03 7.47
CA ASN A 41 5.55 6.27 8.22
C ASN A 41 6.44 7.30 7.54
N ALA A 42 5.86 8.42 7.12
CA ALA A 42 6.59 9.44 6.37
C ALA A 42 6.22 10.84 6.82
N ALA A 43 7.24 11.69 7.00
CA ALA A 43 7.07 13.13 6.99
C ALA A 43 6.95 13.58 5.53
N LEU A 44 5.93 14.40 5.24
CA LEU A 44 5.59 14.85 3.89
C LEU A 44 5.87 16.34 3.75
N SER A 45 6.67 16.69 2.75
CA SER A 45 6.77 18.04 2.18
C SER A 45 6.11 18.03 0.80
N LEU A 46 5.04 18.79 0.66
CA LEU A 46 4.23 18.89 -0.56
C LEU A 46 4.28 20.32 -1.09
N GLY A 47 4.38 20.44 -2.41
CA GLY A 47 4.16 21.68 -3.13
C GLY A 47 2.71 21.80 -3.66
N PRO A 48 2.29 23.01 -4.08
CA PRO A 48 1.03 23.17 -4.79
C PRO A 48 0.94 22.26 -6.01
N GLY A 49 -0.18 21.55 -6.15
CA GLY A 49 -0.41 20.62 -7.26
C GLY A 49 0.21 19.23 -7.09
N ASP A 50 0.96 18.97 -6.01
CA ASP A 50 1.36 17.61 -5.67
C ASP A 50 0.12 16.74 -5.37
N VAL A 51 0.12 15.50 -5.86
CA VAL A 51 -0.93 14.51 -5.63
C VAL A 51 -0.38 13.36 -4.81
N ILE A 52 -1.03 13.05 -3.68
CA ILE A 52 -0.73 11.85 -2.91
C ILE A 52 -1.65 10.72 -3.36
N CYS A 53 -1.06 9.59 -3.74
CA CYS A 53 -1.80 8.36 -3.97
C CYS A 53 -1.55 7.38 -2.83
N ILE A 54 -2.63 6.81 -2.29
CA ILE A 54 -2.60 5.76 -1.27
C ILE A 54 -3.36 4.55 -1.82
N ARG A 55 -2.67 3.42 -1.91
CA ARG A 55 -3.27 2.11 -2.16
C ARG A 55 -3.39 1.38 -0.84
N THR A 56 -4.62 1.11 -0.44
CA THR A 56 -4.90 0.30 0.75
C THR A 56 -4.48 -1.16 0.50
N PRO A 57 -4.00 -1.88 1.53
CA PRO A 57 -3.71 -3.30 1.42
C PRO A 57 -4.95 -4.11 1.02
N GLY A 58 -4.74 -5.23 0.34
CA GLY A 58 -5.78 -6.23 0.10
C GLY A 58 -6.06 -7.06 1.36
N GLY A 59 -7.23 -7.71 1.43
CA GLY A 59 -7.52 -8.69 2.48
C GLY A 59 -6.74 -10.00 2.29
N GLY A 60 -6.46 -10.70 3.39
CA GLY A 60 -5.94 -12.07 3.33
C GLY A 60 -7.02 -13.05 2.89
N GLY A 61 -6.61 -14.12 2.20
CA GLY A 61 -7.53 -15.18 1.77
C GLY A 61 -8.00 -16.08 2.91
N PHE A 62 -9.04 -16.87 2.66
CA PHE A 62 -9.52 -17.92 3.54
C PHE A 62 -9.47 -19.28 2.83
N GLY A 63 -8.95 -20.30 3.52
CA GLY A 63 -8.80 -21.64 2.96
C GLY A 63 -7.61 -21.75 1.98
N PRO A 64 -7.16 -22.97 1.66
CA PRO A 64 -6.09 -23.16 0.69
C PRO A 64 -6.48 -22.59 -0.68
N PRO A 65 -5.53 -21.96 -1.40
CA PRO A 65 -5.81 -21.43 -2.74
C PRO A 65 -6.27 -22.57 -3.65
N GLN A 66 -7.40 -22.37 -4.31
CA GLN A 66 -7.89 -23.30 -5.30
C GLN A 66 -7.22 -22.95 -6.63
N GLU A 67 -6.45 -23.90 -7.20
CA GLU A 67 -5.81 -23.74 -8.50
C GLU A 67 -6.87 -23.33 -9.54
N ALA A 68 -6.71 -22.15 -10.15
CA ALA A 68 -7.50 -21.77 -11.30
C ALA A 68 -6.96 -22.55 -12.50
N GLY A 69 -7.74 -23.53 -12.99
CA GLY A 69 -7.42 -24.32 -14.18
C GLY A 69 -7.37 -23.50 -15.46
#